data_AF-A0A517VYN6-F1
#
_entry.id   AF-A0A517VYN6-F1
#
_cell.length_a   1.000
_cell.length_b   1.000
_cell.length_c   1.000
_cell.angle_alpha   90.00
_cell.angle_beta   90.00
_cell.angle_gamma   90.00
#
_symmetry.space_group_name_H-M   'P 1'
#
loop_
_entity.id
_entity.type
_entity.pdbx_description
1 polymer ?
#
loop_
_entity_poly.entity_id
_entity_poly.type
_entity_poly.pdbx_seq_one_letter_code
_entity_poly.pdbx_strand_id
1 'polypeptide(L)'
;MELNYRNFFGDLHNHNQVGYALGSLDRSFEIARNHLDFYAFTPHSYWPDVEEYDGKITHKWRNGFHIARSRWPEVVELAKQFDRPGEFVTILGYERHGTEEGDYHILYPDMDGDYELIEDLVELQAFARQRGCLLIPHHPANRLGHRGFDARKLAPDVSPVLEIHSEWGCAEHDRAPFPYKRHTEGGRWTKHTLQYYLNQGYRLGVIASTDDHLGHPGGYREGLAAVKATELTRPAIFDAIRNRRTYAVSGDRIELDFFLNDQIMGQELPFTDQRQLKVHVRGWDVIDRVEVLKNGRVIHRNFPVDNEPDNHSWEKPVVLRFEYGWGPWPALGWGGTADWNFTVNVDGGSIEQIQPCFTTGPLDEFRRDQILEQSAHKLKIQSFTALKQQVDDWSQKAVVMRIKGDASTKVSISCIEPGECQLSQTFADLAVSNEMLFTRPFPWESAMLHRIVFHDQWETEFELEDTGEGKQDDWYYVRVIQSNGEMAWSSPIWVNKK
;
A
#
# COMPACT_ATOMS: atom_id res chain seq x y z
N MET A 1 18.57 25.29 -1.54
CA MET A 1 18.08 24.34 -2.56
C MET A 1 16.90 23.64 -1.92
N GLU A 2 15.68 23.93 -2.35
CA GLU A 2 14.51 23.12 -1.98
C GLU A 2 14.78 21.70 -2.48
N LEU A 3 14.82 20.73 -1.57
CA LEU A 3 14.99 19.33 -1.94
C LEU A 3 13.69 18.89 -2.62
N ASN A 4 13.76 18.55 -3.91
CA ASN A 4 12.62 18.07 -4.67
C ASN A 4 12.44 16.56 -4.42
N TYR A 5 11.51 16.19 -3.54
CA TYR A 5 11.20 14.78 -3.24
C TYR A 5 10.22 14.20 -4.26
N ARG A 6 10.36 12.90 -4.58
CA ARG A 6 9.43 12.12 -5.40
C ARG A 6 8.77 11.04 -4.54
N ASN A 7 7.55 10.66 -4.90
CA ASN A 7 6.84 9.54 -4.28
C ASN A 7 7.31 8.22 -4.91
N PHE A 8 7.67 7.25 -4.08
CA PHE A 8 7.86 5.85 -4.47
C PHE A 8 6.96 4.96 -3.64
N PHE A 9 6.42 3.92 -4.26
CA PHE A 9 5.50 2.97 -3.65
C PHE A 9 6.12 1.58 -3.65
N GLY A 10 6.09 0.94 -2.49
CA GLY A 10 6.67 -0.39 -2.33
C GLY A 10 6.02 -1.17 -1.22
N ASP A 11 6.52 -2.39 -1.05
CA ASP A 11 6.04 -3.33 -0.05
C ASP A 11 7.21 -3.76 0.82
N LEU A 12 7.12 -3.51 2.12
CA LEU A 12 8.20 -3.77 3.08
C LEU A 12 7.94 -5.01 3.95
N HIS A 13 6.78 -5.63 3.80
CA HIS A 13 6.35 -6.76 4.62
C HIS A 13 5.55 -7.74 3.75
N ASN A 14 6.17 -8.85 3.36
CA ASN A 14 5.56 -9.86 2.48
C ASN A 14 6.21 -11.23 2.69
N HIS A 15 5.42 -12.30 2.49
CA HIS A 15 5.81 -13.67 2.75
C HIS A 15 5.61 -14.59 1.55
N ASN A 16 6.48 -15.59 1.43
CA ASN A 16 6.39 -16.63 0.42
C ASN A 16 6.86 -17.99 0.98
N GLN A 17 7.05 -19.00 0.13
CA GLN A 17 7.44 -20.35 0.56
C GLN A 17 8.79 -20.45 1.29
N VAL A 18 9.66 -19.42 1.22
CA VAL A 18 10.87 -19.35 2.05
C VAL A 18 10.45 -18.92 3.45
N GLY A 19 10.13 -19.90 4.28
CA GLY A 19 9.39 -19.69 5.52
C GLY A 19 8.26 -20.71 5.58
N TYR A 20 7.03 -20.24 5.81
CA TYR A 20 5.86 -21.12 5.88
C TYR A 20 4.61 -20.58 5.16
N ALA A 21 4.77 -19.54 4.33
CA ALA A 21 3.74 -19.02 3.44
C ALA A 21 3.76 -19.77 2.09
N LEU A 22 3.06 -19.26 1.07
CA LEU A 22 2.89 -19.90 -0.23
C LEU A 22 3.46 -19.05 -1.38
N GLY A 23 3.63 -19.66 -2.56
CA GLY A 23 4.21 -19.01 -3.74
C GLY A 23 5.74 -19.05 -3.73
N SER A 24 6.37 -19.19 -4.90
CA SER A 24 7.83 -19.24 -4.96
C SER A 24 8.54 -17.92 -4.67
N LEU A 25 9.83 -18.01 -4.35
CA LEU A 25 10.68 -16.85 -4.12
C LEU A 25 10.80 -16.03 -5.41
N ASP A 26 11.12 -16.66 -6.54
CA ASP A 26 11.21 -16.02 -7.86
C ASP A 26 9.92 -15.30 -8.23
N ARG A 27 8.76 -15.94 -8.01
CA ARG A 27 7.44 -15.35 -8.24
C ARG A 27 7.28 -14.00 -7.53
N SER A 28 7.64 -13.92 -6.25
CA SER A 28 7.46 -12.69 -5.47
C SER A 28 8.29 -11.53 -6.05
N PHE A 29 9.55 -11.77 -6.43
CA PHE A 29 10.40 -10.75 -7.05
C PHE A 29 9.96 -10.37 -8.47
N GLU A 30 9.47 -11.32 -9.26
CA GLU A 30 8.88 -11.06 -10.58
C GLU A 30 7.64 -10.17 -10.49
N ILE A 31 6.74 -10.47 -9.54
CA ILE A 31 5.53 -9.68 -9.29
C ILE A 31 5.92 -8.29 -8.81
N ALA A 32 6.79 -8.18 -7.80
CA ALA A 32 7.22 -6.89 -7.27
C ALA A 32 7.78 -5.98 -8.38
N ARG A 33 8.74 -6.46 -9.18
CA ARG A 33 9.37 -5.68 -10.25
C ARG A 33 8.38 -5.22 -11.33
N ASN A 34 7.28 -5.93 -11.51
CA ASN A 34 6.28 -5.60 -12.53
C ASN A 34 5.49 -4.33 -12.19
N HIS A 35 5.37 -3.97 -10.90
CA HIS A 35 4.51 -2.85 -10.52
C HIS A 35 4.93 -2.02 -9.31
N LEU A 36 5.93 -2.42 -8.52
CA LEU A 36 6.43 -1.65 -7.37
C LEU A 36 7.74 -0.92 -7.71
N ASP A 37 8.01 0.17 -6.99
CA ASP A 37 9.29 0.88 -7.05
C ASP A 37 10.34 0.20 -6.15
N PHE A 38 9.93 -0.36 -5.02
CA PHE A 38 10.81 -1.09 -4.11
C PHE A 38 10.11 -2.25 -3.39
N TYR A 39 10.90 -3.22 -2.94
CA TYR A 39 10.41 -4.43 -2.30
C TYR A 39 11.38 -4.96 -1.24
N ALA A 40 10.86 -5.29 -0.06
CA ALA A 40 11.53 -6.11 0.93
C ALA A 40 10.80 -7.45 1.08
N PHE A 41 11.47 -8.54 0.75
CA PHE A 41 11.01 -9.87 1.15
C PHE A 41 11.42 -10.09 2.61
N THR A 42 10.46 -10.36 3.49
CA THR A 42 10.68 -10.44 4.94
C THR A 42 10.22 -11.79 5.48
N PRO A 43 10.94 -12.88 5.23
CA PRO A 43 10.52 -14.19 5.69
C PRO A 43 10.40 -14.24 7.21
N HIS A 44 9.38 -14.97 7.66
CA HIS A 44 9.23 -15.37 9.04
C HIS A 44 10.48 -16.12 9.54
N SER A 45 11.17 -15.54 10.52
CA SER A 45 12.52 -16.00 10.87
C SER A 45 12.64 -16.67 12.23
N TYR A 46 11.99 -16.14 13.27
CA TYR A 46 12.04 -16.69 14.62
C TYR A 46 11.00 -16.05 15.55
N TRP A 47 10.71 -16.73 16.65
CA TRP A 47 9.79 -16.31 17.71
C TRP A 47 10.37 -16.73 19.06
N PRO A 48 11.13 -15.85 19.75
CA PRO A 48 11.87 -16.21 20.97
C PRO A 48 10.98 -16.69 22.12
N ASP A 49 9.83 -16.05 22.31
CA ASP A 49 8.88 -16.27 23.41
C ASP A 49 7.63 -17.03 22.97
N VAL A 50 7.77 -17.93 21.98
CA VAL A 50 6.67 -18.81 21.55
C VAL A 50 6.40 -19.88 22.59
N GLU A 51 5.13 -20.03 22.99
CA GLU A 51 4.71 -21.15 23.83
C GLU A 51 4.64 -22.45 23.04
N GLU A 52 4.63 -23.59 23.73
CA GLU A 52 4.38 -24.88 23.08
C GLU A 52 2.88 -25.12 22.92
N TYR A 53 2.46 -25.28 21.66
CA TYR A 53 1.09 -25.60 21.29
C TYR A 53 0.95 -27.06 20.88
N ASP A 54 -0.20 -27.65 21.21
CA ASP A 54 -0.56 -29.01 20.81
C ASP A 54 -0.68 -29.15 19.28
N GLY A 55 -0.71 -30.40 18.79
CA GLY A 55 -1.07 -30.66 17.39
C GLY A 55 -0.02 -30.29 16.35
N LYS A 56 1.27 -30.25 16.73
CA LYS A 56 2.41 -29.86 15.85
C LYS A 56 2.36 -28.42 15.34
N ILE A 57 1.58 -27.53 15.97
CA ILE A 57 1.48 -26.13 15.59
C ILE A 57 2.85 -25.45 15.72
N THR A 58 3.52 -25.54 16.87
CA THR A 58 4.86 -24.99 17.07
C THR A 58 5.87 -25.56 16.07
N HIS A 59 5.72 -26.83 15.72
CA HIS A 59 6.60 -27.50 14.75
C HIS A 59 6.47 -26.90 13.35
N LYS A 60 5.25 -26.50 12.92
CA LYS A 60 5.05 -25.81 11.63
C LYS A 60 5.88 -24.53 11.55
N TRP A 61 5.80 -23.67 12.58
CA TRP A 61 6.55 -22.41 12.61
C TRP A 61 8.05 -22.63 12.68
N ARG A 62 8.52 -23.48 13.60
CA ARG A 62 9.95 -23.81 13.73
C ARG A 62 10.54 -24.39 12.44
N ASN A 63 9.77 -25.21 11.72
CA ASN A 63 10.19 -25.73 10.43
C ASN A 63 10.32 -24.61 9.40
N GLY A 64 9.37 -23.67 9.34
CA GLY A 64 9.49 -22.51 8.43
C GLY A 64 10.68 -21.62 8.77
N PHE A 65 10.96 -21.36 10.05
CA PHE A 65 12.16 -20.64 10.50
C PHE A 65 13.45 -21.33 10.02
N HIS A 66 13.49 -22.66 10.08
CA HIS A 66 14.60 -23.45 9.56
C HIS A 66 14.75 -23.36 8.04
N ILE A 67 13.63 -23.37 7.29
CA ILE A 67 13.64 -23.18 5.84
C ILE A 67 14.16 -21.78 5.49
N ALA A 68 13.65 -20.74 6.14
CA ALA A 68 14.07 -19.37 5.89
C ALA A 68 15.57 -19.19 6.16
N ARG A 69 16.08 -19.73 7.27
CA ARG A 69 17.53 -19.73 7.56
C ARG A 69 18.37 -20.47 6.53
N SER A 70 17.92 -21.66 6.11
CA SER A 70 18.71 -22.49 5.17
C SER A 70 18.73 -21.92 3.75
N ARG A 71 17.67 -21.19 3.36
CA ARG A 71 17.53 -20.57 2.04
C ARG A 71 17.88 -19.08 2.01
N TRP A 72 18.31 -18.47 3.12
CA TRP A 72 18.73 -17.06 3.14
C TRP A 72 19.77 -16.70 2.06
N PRO A 73 20.79 -17.52 1.75
CA PRO A 73 21.71 -17.22 0.65
C PRO A 73 21.01 -17.07 -0.71
N GLU A 74 19.94 -17.82 -0.95
CA GLU A 74 19.13 -17.71 -2.17
C GLU A 74 18.36 -16.38 -2.20
N VAL A 75 17.81 -15.96 -1.05
CA VAL A 75 17.14 -14.65 -0.89
C VAL A 75 18.10 -13.51 -1.23
N VAL A 76 19.30 -13.53 -0.65
CA VAL A 76 20.32 -12.49 -0.88
C VAL A 76 20.73 -12.43 -2.34
N GLU A 77 20.98 -13.58 -2.96
CA GLU A 77 21.38 -13.65 -4.36
C GLU A 77 20.27 -13.13 -5.28
N LEU A 78 19.02 -13.55 -5.07
CA LEU A 78 17.91 -13.11 -5.91
C LEU A 78 17.61 -11.62 -5.73
N ALA A 79 17.68 -11.10 -4.49
CA ALA A 79 17.56 -9.68 -4.22
C ALA A 79 18.62 -8.87 -4.99
N LYS A 80 19.88 -9.33 -5.00
CA LYS A 80 20.97 -8.71 -5.79
C LYS A 80 20.71 -8.76 -7.30
N GLN A 81 20.16 -9.86 -7.81
CA GLN A 81 19.86 -10.03 -9.23
C GLN A 81 18.74 -9.11 -9.72
N PHE A 82 17.73 -8.86 -8.88
CA PHE A 82 16.59 -8.02 -9.22
C PHE A 82 16.85 -6.53 -8.94
N ASP A 83 17.81 -6.18 -8.08
CA ASP A 83 18.13 -4.79 -7.75
C ASP A 83 18.57 -4.01 -9.00
N ARG A 84 17.83 -2.95 -9.32
CA ARG A 84 18.16 -1.97 -10.35
C ARG A 84 17.85 -0.57 -9.83
N PRO A 85 18.75 0.05 -9.04
CA PRO A 85 18.55 1.41 -8.55
C PRO A 85 18.22 2.38 -9.70
N GLY A 86 17.19 3.21 -9.50
CA GLY A 86 16.59 4.07 -10.53
C GLY A 86 15.34 3.48 -11.18
N GLU A 87 15.15 2.16 -11.15
CA GLU A 87 14.01 1.45 -11.75
C GLU A 87 13.25 0.57 -10.76
N PHE A 88 13.96 -0.23 -9.95
CA PHE A 88 13.40 -1.13 -8.94
C PHE A 88 14.44 -1.42 -7.86
N VAL A 89 14.13 -1.15 -6.59
CA VAL A 89 15.07 -1.34 -5.47
C VAL A 89 14.65 -2.52 -4.61
N THR A 90 15.56 -3.47 -4.41
CA THR A 90 15.36 -4.56 -3.44
C THR A 90 15.97 -4.20 -2.09
N ILE A 91 15.36 -4.69 -1.01
CA ILE A 91 15.79 -4.49 0.37
C ILE A 91 15.81 -5.85 1.05
N LEU A 92 16.93 -6.20 1.70
CA LEU A 92 16.98 -7.40 2.52
C LEU A 92 16.28 -7.13 3.84
N GLY A 93 15.50 -8.09 4.30
CA GLY A 93 14.89 -8.04 5.61
C GLY A 93 14.37 -9.38 6.05
N TYR A 94 13.88 -9.43 7.28
CA TYR A 94 13.17 -10.60 7.80
C TYR A 94 12.30 -10.22 8.99
N GLU A 95 11.32 -11.08 9.28
CA GLU A 95 10.35 -10.87 10.35
C GLU A 95 10.71 -11.66 11.62
N ARG A 96 10.65 -10.97 12.77
CA ARG A 96 10.71 -11.53 14.12
C ARG A 96 9.34 -11.39 14.77
N HIS A 97 8.84 -12.47 15.33
CA HIS A 97 7.69 -12.42 16.22
C HIS A 97 8.07 -12.17 17.68
N GLY A 98 7.14 -11.60 18.45
CA GLY A 98 7.25 -11.45 19.89
C GLY A 98 5.87 -11.42 20.55
N THR A 99 5.58 -12.38 21.41
CA THR A 99 4.32 -12.46 22.17
C THR A 99 4.14 -11.25 23.08
N GLU A 100 5.19 -10.88 23.81
CA GLU A 100 5.15 -9.81 24.81
C GLU A 100 5.46 -8.42 24.25
N GLU A 101 6.24 -8.36 23.16
CA GLU A 101 6.83 -7.11 22.65
C GLU A 101 6.26 -6.66 21.31
N GLY A 102 5.49 -7.55 20.67
CA GLY A 102 5.02 -7.42 19.29
C GLY A 102 6.05 -7.85 18.27
N ASP A 103 5.63 -7.78 17.02
CA ASP A 103 6.40 -8.26 15.89
C ASP A 103 7.07 -7.11 15.16
N TYR A 104 8.24 -7.41 14.60
CA TYR A 104 9.08 -6.45 13.89
C TYR A 104 9.62 -7.09 12.63
N HIS A 105 9.67 -6.36 11.53
CA HIS A 105 10.58 -6.72 10.45
C HIS A 105 11.81 -5.83 10.52
N ILE A 106 12.98 -6.45 10.32
CA ILE A 106 14.26 -5.75 10.20
C ILE A 106 14.55 -5.49 8.72
N LEU A 107 15.04 -4.31 8.39
CA LEU A 107 15.47 -3.95 7.03
C LEU A 107 16.95 -3.55 7.03
N TYR A 108 17.74 -4.12 6.13
CA TYR A 108 19.16 -3.85 5.97
C TYR A 108 19.43 -2.70 5.00
N PRO A 109 20.35 -1.77 5.31
CA PRO A 109 20.68 -0.65 4.44
C PRO A 109 21.54 -1.07 3.24
N ASP A 110 21.98 -2.32 3.20
CA ASP A 110 22.88 -2.91 2.20
C ASP A 110 22.45 -4.32 1.81
N MET A 111 23.22 -4.95 0.93
CA MET A 111 22.99 -6.31 0.41
C MET A 111 23.88 -7.37 1.08
N ASP A 112 24.50 -7.01 2.20
CA ASP A 112 25.36 -7.87 3.01
C ASP A 112 24.65 -8.17 4.35
N GLY A 113 23.33 -8.36 4.30
CA GLY A 113 22.49 -8.62 5.46
C GLY A 113 22.76 -10.00 6.04
N ASP A 114 23.24 -10.03 7.28
CA ASP A 114 23.43 -11.25 8.06
C ASP A 114 22.06 -11.82 8.50
N TYR A 115 21.93 -13.14 8.64
CA TYR A 115 20.68 -13.76 9.13
C TYR A 115 20.76 -13.98 10.65
N GLU A 116 20.80 -12.88 11.39
CA GLU A 116 21.02 -12.88 12.85
C GLU A 116 19.70 -13.03 13.63
N LEU A 117 19.60 -14.08 14.44
CA LEU A 117 18.42 -14.39 15.24
C LEU A 117 18.64 -13.94 16.68
N ILE A 118 18.56 -12.62 16.91
CA ILE A 118 18.80 -12.00 18.21
C ILE A 118 17.50 -12.01 19.03
N GLU A 119 17.48 -12.81 20.09
CA GLU A 119 16.26 -13.04 20.89
C GLU A 119 15.81 -11.81 21.68
N ASP A 120 16.74 -11.17 22.40
CA ASP A 120 16.46 -9.99 23.22
C ASP A 120 16.28 -8.73 22.35
N LEU A 121 15.17 -8.01 22.57
CA LEU A 121 14.86 -6.82 21.77
C LEU A 121 15.86 -5.68 21.96
N VAL A 122 16.43 -5.51 23.17
CA VAL A 122 17.41 -4.44 23.42
C VAL A 122 18.70 -4.75 22.67
N GLU A 123 19.13 -6.01 22.65
CA GLU A 123 20.26 -6.47 21.85
C GLU A 123 19.99 -6.32 20.34
N LEU A 124 18.79 -6.67 19.87
CA LEU A 124 18.40 -6.48 18.48
C LEU A 124 18.40 -5.00 18.07
N GLN A 125 17.93 -4.11 18.95
CA GLN A 125 17.99 -2.66 18.74
C GLN A 125 19.43 -2.15 18.71
N ALA A 126 20.32 -2.68 19.56
CA ALA A 126 21.74 -2.32 19.55
C ALA A 126 22.42 -2.78 18.25
N PHE A 127 22.11 -3.99 17.78
CA PHE A 127 22.56 -4.50 16.49
C PHE A 127 22.06 -3.62 15.33
N ALA A 128 20.77 -3.27 15.33
CA ALA A 128 20.20 -2.40 14.31
C ALA A 128 20.89 -1.04 14.25
N ARG A 129 21.18 -0.42 15.40
CA ARG A 129 21.97 0.82 15.47
C ARG A 129 23.36 0.65 14.86
N GLN A 130 24.06 -0.42 15.23
CA GLN A 130 25.42 -0.69 14.77
C GLN A 130 25.48 -0.93 13.26
N ARG A 131 24.53 -1.68 12.71
CA ARG A 131 24.46 -2.02 11.28
C ARG A 131 23.74 -0.99 10.43
N GLY A 132 23.07 -0.01 11.05
CA GLY A 132 22.23 0.97 10.37
C GLY A 132 20.91 0.38 9.85
N CYS A 133 20.45 -0.74 10.42
CA CYS A 133 19.17 -1.35 10.07
C CYS A 133 18.00 -0.54 10.63
N LEU A 134 16.82 -0.78 10.05
CA LEU A 134 15.55 -0.31 10.57
C LEU A 134 14.79 -1.48 11.19
N LEU A 135 14.09 -1.25 12.29
CA LEU A 135 13.19 -2.20 12.93
C LEU A 135 11.78 -1.62 12.86
N ILE A 136 10.90 -2.23 12.07
CA ILE A 136 9.55 -1.70 11.84
C ILE A 136 8.54 -2.57 12.58
N PRO A 137 7.93 -2.07 13.67
CA PRO A 137 6.81 -2.74 14.30
C PRO A 137 5.60 -2.75 13.36
N HIS A 138 4.89 -3.87 13.34
CA HIS A 138 3.75 -4.06 12.44
C HIS A 138 2.55 -4.73 13.12
N HIS A 139 1.40 -4.66 12.42
CA HIS A 139 0.05 -5.01 12.90
C HIS A 139 -0.16 -4.77 14.43
N PRO A 140 0.06 -3.53 14.90
CA PRO A 140 0.37 -3.26 16.30
C PRO A 140 -0.81 -3.41 17.24
N ALA A 141 -2.04 -3.38 16.72
CA ALA A 141 -3.27 -3.21 17.48
C ALA A 141 -3.73 -4.47 18.22
N ASN A 142 -3.00 -5.58 18.15
CA ASN A 142 -3.25 -6.74 18.99
C ASN A 142 -3.03 -6.40 20.48
N ARG A 143 -3.51 -7.28 21.37
CA ARG A 143 -3.38 -7.09 22.82
C ARG A 143 -1.96 -7.41 23.28
N LEU A 144 -1.45 -6.73 24.32
CA LEU A 144 -0.19 -7.14 24.99
C LEU A 144 -0.29 -8.57 25.51
N GLY A 145 0.80 -9.32 25.34
CA GLY A 145 0.86 -10.76 25.59
C GLY A 145 0.21 -11.61 24.49
N HIS A 146 -0.22 -10.96 23.39
CA HIS A 146 -0.84 -11.57 22.23
C HIS A 146 -0.30 -10.91 20.94
N ARG A 147 1.03 -10.75 20.84
CA ARG A 147 1.74 -10.12 19.69
C ARG A 147 1.40 -8.63 19.47
N GLY A 148 0.79 -7.96 20.45
CA GLY A 148 0.60 -6.51 20.43
C GLY A 148 1.90 -5.75 20.65
N PHE A 149 2.16 -4.72 19.84
CA PHE A 149 3.38 -3.90 19.93
C PHE A 149 3.50 -3.17 21.28
N ASP A 150 4.56 -3.42 22.05
CA ASP A 150 4.81 -2.71 23.29
C ASP A 150 5.58 -1.39 23.03
N ALA A 151 4.85 -0.31 22.79
CA ALA A 151 5.45 1.01 22.53
C ALA A 151 6.38 1.51 23.65
N ARG A 152 6.29 1.00 24.88
CA ARG A 152 7.21 1.38 25.98
C ARG A 152 8.64 0.92 25.73
N LYS A 153 8.82 -0.09 24.86
CA LYS A 153 10.12 -0.64 24.45
C LYS A 153 10.61 -0.06 23.11
N LEU A 154 9.90 0.91 22.54
CA LEU A 154 10.27 1.56 21.29
C LEU A 154 11.66 2.21 21.37
N ALA A 155 12.49 1.93 20.37
CA ALA A 155 13.74 2.65 20.11
C ALA A 155 13.57 3.53 18.86
N PRO A 156 13.19 4.82 19.00
CA PRO A 156 12.76 5.65 17.87
C PRO A 156 13.85 5.92 16.84
N ASP A 157 15.13 5.77 17.21
CA ASP A 157 16.27 5.97 16.32
C ASP A 157 16.47 4.82 15.30
N VAL A 158 15.93 3.64 15.59
CA VAL A 158 15.90 2.48 14.66
C VAL A 158 14.49 2.07 14.25
N SER A 159 13.47 2.51 14.98
CA SER A 159 12.05 2.27 14.72
C SER A 159 11.28 3.58 14.51
N PRO A 160 11.58 4.34 13.44
CA PRO A 160 10.99 5.67 13.21
C PRO A 160 9.52 5.59 12.75
N VAL A 161 9.08 4.47 12.19
CA VAL A 161 7.77 4.28 11.56
C VAL A 161 7.05 3.06 12.11
N LEU A 162 5.72 3.07 11.99
CA LEU A 162 4.82 1.98 12.38
C LEU A 162 4.03 1.54 11.14
N GLU A 163 3.94 0.24 10.89
CA GLU A 163 3.02 -0.30 9.89
C GLU A 163 1.61 -0.32 10.46
N ILE A 164 0.71 0.50 9.89
CA ILE A 164 -0.64 0.69 10.40
C ILE A 164 -1.70 0.03 9.53
N HIS A 165 -1.34 -0.56 8.40
CA HIS A 165 -2.28 -1.23 7.51
C HIS A 165 -1.58 -2.35 6.73
N SER A 166 -2.24 -3.50 6.70
CA SER A 166 -1.85 -4.69 5.94
C SER A 166 -3.06 -5.59 5.71
N GLU A 167 -2.88 -6.84 5.27
CA GLU A 167 -3.94 -7.84 5.21
C GLU A 167 -4.64 -8.08 6.57
N TRP A 168 -3.99 -7.71 7.68
CA TRP A 168 -4.62 -7.65 8.99
C TRP A 168 -5.78 -6.66 9.01
N GLY A 169 -5.63 -5.48 8.41
CA GLY A 169 -6.56 -4.35 8.48
C GLY A 169 -5.87 -3.09 8.99
N CYS A 170 -6.63 -2.05 9.37
CA CYS A 170 -6.07 -0.76 9.75
C CYS A 170 -5.98 -0.55 11.28
N ALA A 171 -4.79 -0.24 11.79
CA ALA A 171 -4.50 0.08 13.19
C ALA A 171 -4.55 1.58 13.54
N GLU A 172 -5.08 2.44 12.66
CA GLU A 172 -5.16 3.88 12.92
C GLU A 172 -5.88 4.18 14.25
N HIS A 173 -7.06 3.59 14.45
CA HIS A 173 -7.85 3.60 15.67
C HIS A 173 -8.77 2.37 15.72
N ASP A 174 -9.40 2.10 16.86
CA ASP A 174 -10.21 0.88 17.10
C ASP A 174 -11.46 0.76 16.21
N ARG A 175 -11.95 1.91 15.74
CA ARG A 175 -13.08 2.05 14.79
C ARG A 175 -12.64 2.36 13.35
N ALA A 176 -11.35 2.27 13.02
CA ALA A 176 -10.88 2.59 11.68
C ALA A 176 -11.54 1.67 10.64
N PRO A 177 -11.70 2.11 9.38
CA PRO A 177 -12.10 1.21 8.30
C PRO A 177 -11.08 0.05 8.20
N PHE A 178 -11.46 -1.08 7.61
CA PHE A 178 -10.65 -2.31 7.56
C PHE A 178 -10.41 -2.97 8.95
N PRO A 179 -11.34 -3.83 9.42
CA PRO A 179 -11.20 -4.49 10.71
C PRO A 179 -10.13 -5.59 10.68
N TYR A 180 -9.55 -5.89 11.85
CA TYR A 180 -8.76 -7.09 12.08
C TYR A 180 -9.62 -8.34 11.95
N LYS A 181 -9.54 -9.02 10.80
CA LYS A 181 -10.42 -10.15 10.46
C LYS A 181 -9.74 -11.40 9.88
N ARG A 182 -8.53 -11.28 9.29
CA ARG A 182 -7.91 -12.39 8.55
C ARG A 182 -7.06 -13.31 9.42
N HIS A 183 -6.52 -12.81 10.54
CA HIS A 183 -5.65 -13.56 11.42
C HIS A 183 -6.35 -14.00 12.71
N THR A 184 -5.71 -14.93 13.43
CA THR A 184 -6.30 -15.63 14.58
C THR A 184 -6.40 -14.80 15.85
N GLU A 185 -5.65 -13.71 15.96
CA GLU A 185 -5.73 -12.80 17.11
C GLU A 185 -7.04 -12.01 17.12
N GLY A 186 -7.38 -11.45 18.28
CA GLY A 186 -8.60 -10.66 18.44
C GLY A 186 -8.64 -9.40 17.57
N GLY A 187 -9.78 -8.70 17.60
CA GLY A 187 -9.88 -7.38 16.98
C GLY A 187 -8.93 -6.34 17.61
N ARG A 188 -8.98 -5.12 17.11
CA ARG A 188 -8.08 -4.03 17.54
C ARG A 188 -8.31 -3.62 19.00
N TRP A 189 -7.24 -3.59 19.79
CA TRP A 189 -7.24 -3.02 21.13
C TRP A 189 -6.90 -1.53 21.07
N THR A 190 -7.79 -0.67 21.54
CA THR A 190 -7.65 0.80 21.42
C THR A 190 -6.30 1.33 21.92
N LYS A 191 -5.75 0.74 22.99
CA LYS A 191 -4.48 1.15 23.60
C LYS A 191 -3.24 0.87 22.73
N HIS A 192 -3.44 0.18 21.62
CA HIS A 192 -2.38 -0.29 20.74
C HIS A 192 -2.52 0.24 19.30
N THR A 193 -3.34 1.27 19.15
CA THR A 193 -3.60 1.93 17.86
C THR A 193 -2.68 3.14 17.70
N LEU A 194 -2.44 3.54 16.44
CA LEU A 194 -1.62 4.72 16.12
C LEU A 194 -2.05 5.94 16.92
N GLN A 195 -3.34 6.30 16.86
CA GLN A 195 -3.83 7.50 17.55
C GLN A 195 -3.61 7.44 19.07
N TYR A 196 -3.71 6.24 19.68
CA TYR A 196 -3.39 6.10 21.09
C TYR A 196 -1.91 6.36 21.35
N TYR A 197 -1.01 5.81 20.55
CA TYR A 197 0.43 6.06 20.68
C TYR A 197 0.80 7.54 20.48
N LEU A 198 0.22 8.20 19.47
CA LEU A 198 0.42 9.63 19.27
C LEU A 198 -0.10 10.43 20.49
N ASN A 199 -1.24 10.07 21.06
CA ASN A 199 -1.74 10.71 22.29
C ASN A 199 -0.87 10.45 23.53
N GLN A 200 -0.01 9.42 23.52
CA GLN A 200 0.99 9.18 24.57
C GLN A 200 2.34 9.87 24.28
N GLY A 201 2.48 10.56 23.14
CA GLY A 201 3.69 11.30 22.79
C GLY A 201 4.71 10.51 21.96
N TYR A 202 4.39 9.29 21.50
CA TYR A 202 5.33 8.53 20.65
C TYR A 202 5.47 9.18 19.26
N ARG A 203 6.72 9.51 18.89
CA ARG A 203 7.07 10.17 17.62
C ARG A 203 7.23 9.16 16.48
N LEU A 204 6.11 8.67 15.97
CA LEU A 204 6.06 7.64 14.94
C LEU A 204 5.59 8.21 13.61
N GLY A 205 6.26 7.83 12.52
CA GLY A 205 5.72 7.92 11.17
C GLY A 205 4.87 6.70 10.84
N VAL A 206 4.26 6.69 9.66
CA VAL A 206 3.36 5.60 9.25
C VAL A 206 3.75 5.04 7.90
N ILE A 207 3.53 3.74 7.76
CA ILE A 207 3.56 3.00 6.49
C ILE A 207 2.41 2.00 6.46
N ALA A 208 2.19 1.41 5.29
CA ALA A 208 1.45 0.18 5.11
C ALA A 208 2.33 -0.82 4.34
N SER A 209 1.96 -2.09 4.32
CA SER A 209 2.58 -3.15 3.51
C SER A 209 1.60 -4.30 3.43
N THR A 210 1.82 -5.30 2.58
CA THR A 210 0.78 -6.31 2.36
C THR A 210 0.62 -7.26 3.52
N ASP A 211 1.74 -7.69 4.12
CA ASP A 211 1.84 -8.90 4.95
C ASP A 211 1.26 -10.13 4.24
N ASP A 212 1.27 -10.14 2.90
CA ASP A 212 0.64 -11.20 2.13
C ASP A 212 1.37 -12.54 2.30
N HIS A 213 0.58 -13.62 2.44
CA HIS A 213 1.03 -14.99 2.62
C HIS A 213 0.90 -15.87 1.36
N LEU A 214 0.55 -15.30 0.20
CA LEU A 214 0.48 -15.96 -1.09
C LEU A 214 1.63 -15.57 -2.03
N GLY A 215 2.67 -14.88 -1.55
CA GLY A 215 3.86 -14.50 -2.31
C GLY A 215 3.61 -13.49 -3.42
N HIS A 216 2.60 -12.64 -3.27
CA HIS A 216 2.20 -11.57 -4.17
C HIS A 216 2.40 -10.19 -3.50
N PRO A 217 3.62 -9.61 -3.58
CA PRO A 217 3.87 -8.29 -3.03
C PRO A 217 3.10 -7.19 -3.76
N GLY A 218 2.67 -6.20 -3.00
CA GLY A 218 1.88 -5.07 -3.48
C GLY A 218 0.45 -5.42 -3.93
N GLY A 219 -0.15 -6.48 -3.39
CA GLY A 219 -1.55 -6.81 -3.60
C GLY A 219 -2.47 -5.61 -3.41
N TYR A 220 -3.29 -5.32 -4.43
CA TYR A 220 -4.25 -4.22 -4.37
C TYR A 220 -5.24 -4.44 -3.21
N ARG A 221 -5.48 -3.37 -2.43
CA ARG A 221 -6.27 -3.34 -1.17
C ARG A 221 -5.61 -3.94 0.06
N GLU A 222 -4.34 -4.33 -0.01
CA GLU A 222 -3.61 -4.91 1.13
C GLU A 222 -2.59 -3.95 1.73
N GLY A 223 -2.33 -2.81 1.10
CA GLY A 223 -1.45 -1.77 1.64
C GLY A 223 -0.11 -1.63 0.94
N LEU A 224 0.38 -0.40 0.85
CA LEU A 224 1.71 -0.07 0.33
C LEU A 224 2.37 1.02 1.18
N ALA A 225 3.69 0.92 1.30
CA ALA A 225 4.52 1.97 1.86
C ALA A 225 4.75 3.02 0.78
N ALA A 226 4.43 4.27 1.08
CA ALA A 226 4.79 5.39 0.23
C ALA A 226 5.92 6.20 0.88
N VAL A 227 6.96 6.48 0.11
CA VAL A 227 8.21 7.10 0.58
C VAL A 227 8.52 8.34 -0.27
N LYS A 228 8.80 9.46 0.40
CA LYS A 228 9.24 10.71 -0.23
C LYS A 228 10.77 10.80 -0.21
N ALA A 229 11.39 10.41 -1.32
CA ALA A 229 12.83 10.34 -1.47
C ALA A 229 13.31 11.16 -2.68
N THR A 230 14.57 11.59 -2.67
CA THR A 230 15.18 12.38 -3.76
C THR A 230 15.36 11.58 -5.04
N GLU A 231 15.54 10.27 -4.91
CA GLU A 231 15.79 9.34 -6.01
C GLU A 231 15.38 7.91 -5.61
N LEU A 232 15.25 7.01 -6.59
CA LEU A 232 14.88 5.62 -6.35
C LEU A 232 16.15 4.79 -6.05
N THR A 233 16.70 4.98 -4.86
CA THR A 233 17.88 4.23 -4.39
C THR A 233 17.67 3.78 -2.95
N ARG A 234 18.27 2.65 -2.56
CA ARG A 234 18.19 2.14 -1.18
C ARG A 234 18.62 3.18 -0.14
N PRO A 235 19.75 3.91 -0.29
CA PRO A 235 20.11 4.96 0.66
C PRO A 235 19.06 6.07 0.79
N ALA A 236 18.48 6.52 -0.33
CA ALA A 236 17.46 7.58 -0.31
C ALA A 236 16.14 7.11 0.32
N ILE A 237 15.74 5.85 0.09
CA ILE A 237 14.60 5.21 0.74
C ILE A 237 14.84 5.13 2.26
N PHE A 238 16.00 4.64 2.69
CA PHE A 238 16.35 4.54 4.11
C PHE A 238 16.40 5.91 4.78
N ASP A 239 16.96 6.93 4.11
CA ASP A 239 16.95 8.30 4.60
C ASP A 239 15.51 8.83 4.79
N ALA A 240 14.62 8.57 3.84
CA ALA A 240 13.24 8.99 3.94
C ALA A 240 12.47 8.28 5.07
N ILE A 241 12.67 6.98 5.27
CA ILE A 241 12.06 6.23 6.38
C ILE A 241 12.60 6.73 7.73
N ARG A 242 13.92 6.92 7.89
CA ARG A 242 14.53 7.49 9.11
C ARG A 242 13.96 8.84 9.49
N ASN A 243 13.70 9.68 8.49
CA ASN A 243 13.12 11.01 8.69
C ASN A 243 11.59 11.03 8.63
N ARG A 244 10.92 9.86 8.65
CA ARG A 244 9.47 9.70 8.61
C ARG A 244 8.80 10.44 7.45
N ARG A 245 9.52 10.66 6.35
CA ARG A 245 8.97 11.21 5.10
C ARG A 245 8.24 10.10 4.34
N THR A 246 7.29 9.50 5.03
CA THR A 246 6.55 8.32 4.59
C THR A 246 5.06 8.54 4.83
N TYR A 247 4.25 7.78 4.13
CA TYR A 247 2.83 7.68 4.39
C TYR A 247 2.33 6.29 4.00
N ALA A 248 1.13 5.95 4.47
CA ALA A 248 0.49 4.67 4.20
C ALA A 248 -0.59 4.86 3.14
N VAL A 249 -0.75 3.90 2.22
CA VAL A 249 -1.92 3.79 1.35
C VAL A 249 -2.51 2.38 1.43
N SER A 250 -3.83 2.23 1.31
CA SER A 250 -4.48 0.90 1.37
C SER A 250 -4.39 0.11 0.06
N GLY A 251 -4.21 0.78 -1.08
CA GLY A 251 -4.20 0.13 -2.38
C GLY A 251 -3.95 1.11 -3.53
N ASP A 252 -4.80 2.12 -3.68
CA ASP A 252 -4.56 3.19 -4.66
C ASP A 252 -3.28 3.95 -4.30
N ARG A 253 -2.45 4.27 -5.31
CA ARG A 253 -1.22 5.06 -5.16
C ARG A 253 -1.55 6.55 -5.05
N ILE A 254 -2.33 6.88 -4.02
CA ILE A 254 -2.73 8.24 -3.70
C ILE A 254 -1.46 9.05 -3.46
N GLU A 255 -1.31 10.15 -4.20
CA GLU A 255 -0.26 11.12 -3.95
C GLU A 255 -0.76 12.06 -2.86
N LEU A 256 0.01 12.18 -1.77
CA LEU A 256 -0.34 13.02 -0.63
C LEU A 256 0.85 13.88 -0.27
N ASP A 257 0.65 15.19 -0.23
CA ASP A 257 1.58 16.18 0.26
C ASP A 257 0.95 16.91 1.45
N PHE A 258 1.71 17.03 2.53
CA PHE A 258 1.27 17.66 3.76
C PHE A 258 2.42 18.45 4.38
N PHE A 259 2.17 19.73 4.62
CA PHE A 259 3.13 20.64 5.20
C PHE A 259 2.52 21.40 6.38
N LEU A 260 3.37 21.74 7.36
CA LEU A 260 3.08 22.68 8.44
C LEU A 260 4.25 23.67 8.53
N ASN A 261 3.99 24.96 8.31
CA ASN A 261 5.01 26.01 8.23
C ASN A 261 6.20 25.58 7.34
N ASP A 262 5.87 25.11 6.14
CA ASP A 262 6.79 24.60 5.10
C ASP A 262 7.64 23.38 5.51
N GLN A 263 7.41 22.79 6.68
CA GLN A 263 7.97 21.49 7.05
C GLN A 263 7.06 20.37 6.55
N ILE A 264 7.65 19.39 5.87
CA ILE A 264 6.93 18.24 5.31
C ILE A 264 6.46 17.27 6.39
N MET A 265 5.50 16.40 6.07
CA MET A 265 5.07 15.28 6.91
C MET A 265 6.25 14.52 7.56
N GLY A 266 6.06 14.07 8.81
CA GLY A 266 7.06 13.33 9.57
C GLY A 266 8.02 14.16 10.42
N GLN A 267 8.05 15.49 10.21
CA GLN A 267 8.95 16.39 10.93
C GLN A 267 8.43 16.80 12.31
N GLU A 268 9.33 17.35 13.13
CA GLU A 268 9.02 17.94 14.44
C GLU A 268 9.51 19.38 14.46
N LEU A 269 8.65 20.30 14.89
CA LEU A 269 8.93 21.71 14.99
C LEU A 269 9.06 22.15 16.44
N PRO A 270 9.91 23.16 16.74
CA PRO A 270 9.80 23.88 17.99
C PRO A 270 8.42 24.54 18.14
N PHE A 271 8.10 24.99 19.34
CA PHE A 271 6.85 25.71 19.58
C PHE A 271 6.70 26.89 18.60
N THR A 272 5.54 26.94 17.95
CA THR A 272 5.06 28.07 17.17
C THR A 272 3.56 28.23 17.44
N ASP A 273 3.14 29.47 17.65
CA ASP A 273 1.75 29.82 17.92
C ASP A 273 0.92 29.87 16.65
N GLN A 274 1.48 30.41 15.56
CA GLN A 274 0.87 30.44 14.22
C GLN A 274 1.29 29.21 13.41
N ARG A 275 0.30 28.50 12.85
CA ARG A 275 0.50 27.25 12.12
C ARG A 275 -0.29 27.30 10.82
N GLN A 276 0.40 27.41 9.70
CA GLN A 276 -0.15 27.29 8.37
C GLN A 276 0.01 25.84 7.92
N LEU A 277 -1.09 25.17 7.64
CA LEU A 277 -1.09 23.81 7.11
C LEU A 277 -1.44 23.86 5.62
N LYS A 278 -0.71 23.10 4.80
CA LYS A 278 -0.94 22.97 3.36
C LYS A 278 -1.11 21.50 3.02
N VAL A 279 -2.15 21.18 2.25
CA VAL A 279 -2.48 19.81 1.85
C VAL A 279 -2.73 19.78 0.34
N HIS A 280 -2.09 18.85 -0.35
CA HIS A 280 -2.34 18.55 -1.75
C HIS A 280 -2.50 17.05 -1.94
N VAL A 281 -3.53 16.65 -2.67
CA VAL A 281 -3.90 15.23 -2.87
C VAL A 281 -4.24 14.98 -4.33
N ARG A 282 -3.70 13.90 -4.89
CA ARG A 282 -4.07 13.37 -6.21
C ARG A 282 -4.43 11.89 -6.06
N GLY A 283 -5.71 11.57 -6.21
CA GLY A 283 -6.27 10.22 -6.15
C GLY A 283 -6.40 9.56 -7.52
N TRP A 284 -6.79 8.29 -7.51
CA TRP A 284 -7.04 7.45 -8.70
C TRP A 284 -8.53 7.09 -8.88
N ASP A 285 -9.39 7.91 -8.27
CA ASP A 285 -10.84 7.82 -8.20
C ASP A 285 -11.35 9.15 -7.59
N VAL A 286 -12.67 9.30 -7.45
CA VAL A 286 -13.28 10.44 -6.75
C VAL A 286 -12.76 10.48 -5.31
N ILE A 287 -12.21 11.61 -4.90
CA ILE A 287 -11.88 11.91 -3.50
C ILE A 287 -13.19 12.23 -2.79
N ASP A 288 -13.62 11.36 -1.88
CA ASP A 288 -14.81 11.58 -1.05
C ASP A 288 -14.54 12.68 -0.02
N ARG A 289 -13.39 12.61 0.68
CA ARG A 289 -12.97 13.65 1.62
C ARG A 289 -11.49 13.59 1.97
N VAL A 290 -10.97 14.73 2.39
CA VAL A 290 -9.65 14.88 3.04
C VAL A 290 -9.85 15.44 4.44
N GLU A 291 -9.34 14.75 5.45
CA GLU A 291 -9.46 15.13 6.86
C GLU A 291 -8.10 15.51 7.43
N VAL A 292 -8.03 16.68 8.08
CA VAL A 292 -6.86 17.10 8.88
C VAL A 292 -7.18 16.84 10.34
N LEU A 293 -6.35 16.03 10.98
CA LEU A 293 -6.50 15.66 12.39
C LEU A 293 -5.48 16.40 13.24
N LYS A 294 -5.88 16.80 14.45
CA LYS A 294 -5.04 17.33 15.53
C LYS A 294 -5.39 16.61 16.83
N ASN A 295 -4.43 15.97 17.49
CA ASN A 295 -4.61 15.34 18.80
C ASN A 295 -5.86 14.46 18.92
N GLY A 296 -6.08 13.60 17.93
CA GLY A 296 -7.19 12.64 17.89
C GLY A 296 -8.52 13.22 17.43
N ARG A 297 -8.56 14.48 17.00
CA ARG A 297 -9.77 15.16 16.53
C ARG A 297 -9.60 15.64 15.10
N VAL A 298 -10.61 15.42 14.26
CA VAL A 298 -10.68 16.06 12.94
C VAL A 298 -10.97 17.55 13.15
N ILE A 299 -10.05 18.42 12.74
CA ILE A 299 -10.18 19.88 12.83
C ILE A 299 -10.64 20.51 11.52
N HIS A 300 -10.46 19.82 10.40
CA HIS A 300 -10.92 20.27 9.09
C HIS A 300 -11.31 19.08 8.22
N ARG A 301 -12.34 19.29 7.38
CA ARG A 301 -12.75 18.37 6.33
C ARG A 301 -12.89 19.16 5.04
N ASN A 302 -12.13 18.76 4.03
CA ASN A 302 -12.33 19.20 2.67
C ASN A 302 -13.12 18.14 1.90
N PHE A 303 -14.20 18.56 1.26
CA PHE A 303 -15.05 17.73 0.42
C PHE A 303 -14.98 18.32 -0.98
N PRO A 304 -14.23 17.72 -1.92
CA PRO A 304 -14.25 18.13 -3.31
C PRO A 304 -15.70 18.21 -3.82
N VAL A 305 -16.03 19.28 -4.53
CA VAL A 305 -17.40 19.56 -4.96
C VAL A 305 -17.62 18.95 -6.33
N ASP A 306 -18.72 18.21 -6.49
CA ASP A 306 -19.18 17.75 -7.79
C ASP A 306 -19.71 18.93 -8.62
N ASN A 307 -18.88 19.45 -9.52
CA ASN A 307 -19.31 20.44 -10.49
C ASN A 307 -19.95 19.75 -11.71
N GLU A 308 -20.90 20.42 -12.35
CA GLU A 308 -21.35 19.99 -13.67
C GLU A 308 -20.20 20.16 -14.67
N PRO A 309 -19.78 19.10 -15.38
CA PRO A 309 -18.70 19.21 -16.33
C PRO A 309 -19.01 20.20 -17.45
N ASP A 310 -18.07 21.07 -17.77
CA ASP A 310 -18.17 22.03 -18.86
C ASP A 310 -17.03 21.83 -19.87
N ASN A 311 -16.85 22.78 -20.79
CA ASN A 311 -15.78 22.68 -21.77
C ASN A 311 -14.37 22.77 -21.15
N HIS A 312 -14.21 23.45 -20.00
CA HIS A 312 -12.94 23.57 -19.30
C HIS A 312 -12.58 22.29 -18.53
N SER A 313 -13.57 21.48 -18.15
CA SER A 313 -13.33 20.18 -17.50
C SER A 313 -12.43 19.24 -18.33
N TRP A 314 -12.40 19.40 -19.66
CA TRP A 314 -11.55 18.64 -20.59
C TRP A 314 -10.12 19.18 -20.72
N GLU A 315 -9.82 20.35 -20.13
CA GLU A 315 -8.47 20.93 -20.14
C GLU A 315 -7.48 20.13 -19.27
N LYS A 316 -7.98 19.25 -18.42
CA LYS A 316 -7.18 18.35 -17.58
C LYS A 316 -7.47 16.88 -17.91
N PRO A 317 -6.55 15.95 -17.60
CA PRO A 317 -6.81 14.54 -17.82
C PRO A 317 -7.95 14.03 -16.92
N VAL A 318 -8.71 13.08 -17.45
CA VAL A 318 -9.72 12.34 -16.68
C VAL A 318 -9.12 11.04 -16.16
N VAL A 319 -9.67 10.50 -15.08
CA VAL A 319 -9.35 9.16 -14.61
C VAL A 319 -10.40 8.18 -15.15
N LEU A 320 -9.94 7.08 -15.74
CA LEU A 320 -10.78 6.02 -16.30
C LEU A 320 -10.33 4.65 -15.78
N ARG A 321 -11.26 3.90 -15.17
CA ARG A 321 -11.04 2.54 -14.66
C ARG A 321 -11.65 1.51 -15.62
N PHE A 322 -10.84 0.54 -16.03
CA PHE A 322 -11.33 -0.70 -16.62
C PHE A 322 -11.13 -1.84 -15.61
N GLU A 323 -12.23 -2.41 -15.14
CA GLU A 323 -12.26 -3.46 -14.12
C GLU A 323 -12.83 -4.75 -14.70
N TYR A 324 -12.26 -5.89 -14.34
CA TYR A 324 -12.59 -7.19 -14.92
C TYR A 324 -12.46 -8.30 -13.88
N GLY A 325 -13.18 -9.41 -14.09
CA GLY A 325 -13.07 -10.60 -13.22
C GLY A 325 -14.35 -10.97 -12.45
N TRP A 326 -15.52 -10.46 -12.85
CA TRP A 326 -16.79 -11.06 -12.44
C TRP A 326 -17.06 -12.34 -13.21
N GLY A 327 -17.75 -13.29 -12.60
CA GLY A 327 -18.11 -14.57 -13.21
C GLY A 327 -16.91 -15.53 -13.38
N PRO A 328 -17.17 -16.81 -13.72
CA PRO A 328 -18.49 -17.44 -13.79
C PRO A 328 -19.06 -17.78 -12.41
N TRP A 329 -20.39 -17.74 -12.20
CA TRP A 329 -21.00 -17.90 -10.86
C TRP A 329 -20.52 -19.16 -10.09
N PRO A 330 -19.82 -19.03 -8.93
CA PRO A 330 -19.18 -20.16 -8.24
C PRO A 330 -20.15 -21.23 -7.77
N ALA A 331 -21.37 -20.82 -7.43
CA ALA A 331 -22.42 -21.70 -6.92
C ALA A 331 -22.85 -22.78 -7.93
N LEU A 332 -22.53 -22.60 -9.22
CA LEU A 332 -22.80 -23.59 -10.26
C LEU A 332 -21.77 -24.73 -10.30
N GLY A 333 -20.67 -24.62 -9.53
CA GLY A 333 -19.51 -25.53 -9.60
C GLY A 333 -18.50 -25.16 -10.70
N TRP A 334 -18.64 -23.96 -11.29
CA TRP A 334 -17.80 -23.42 -12.36
C TRP A 334 -16.93 -22.38 -11.66
N GLY A 335 -15.65 -22.67 -11.46
CA GLY A 335 -14.79 -21.89 -10.54
C GLY A 335 -13.31 -21.96 -10.92
N GLY A 336 -13.05 -21.98 -12.22
CA GLY A 336 -11.70 -21.96 -12.78
C GLY A 336 -11.04 -20.60 -12.67
N THR A 337 -9.80 -20.54 -13.12
CA THR A 337 -9.11 -19.29 -13.40
C THR A 337 -9.51 -18.83 -14.80
N ALA A 338 -9.94 -17.57 -14.93
CA ALA A 338 -10.18 -16.91 -16.20
C ALA A 338 -8.93 -16.13 -16.60
N ASP A 339 -8.38 -16.46 -17.77
CA ASP A 339 -7.29 -15.72 -18.38
C ASP A 339 -7.85 -14.51 -19.14
N TRP A 340 -7.21 -13.36 -18.97
CA TRP A 340 -7.59 -12.09 -19.58
C TRP A 340 -6.45 -11.60 -20.47
N ASN A 341 -6.77 -11.35 -21.74
CA ASN A 341 -5.85 -10.73 -22.68
C ASN A 341 -6.61 -9.66 -23.44
N PHE A 342 -6.35 -8.40 -23.09
CA PHE A 342 -7.09 -7.28 -23.66
C PHE A 342 -6.19 -6.11 -24.03
N THR A 343 -6.70 -5.29 -24.93
CA THR A 343 -6.08 -4.05 -25.37
C THR A 343 -7.05 -2.90 -25.17
N VAL A 344 -6.56 -1.83 -24.54
CA VAL A 344 -7.23 -0.53 -24.48
C VAL A 344 -6.60 0.35 -25.55
N ASN A 345 -7.41 0.92 -26.44
CA ASN A 345 -6.98 1.93 -27.42
C ASN A 345 -7.67 3.27 -27.12
N VAL A 346 -6.93 4.36 -27.30
CA VAL A 346 -7.41 5.73 -27.11
C VAL A 346 -7.24 6.51 -28.40
N ASP A 347 -8.35 6.90 -29.02
CA ASP A 347 -8.39 7.72 -30.23
C ASP A 347 -8.80 9.16 -29.87
N GLY A 348 -8.05 10.15 -30.36
CA GLY A 348 -8.33 11.57 -30.08
C GLY A 348 -7.86 12.06 -28.70
N GLY A 349 -7.06 11.27 -27.98
CA GLY A 349 -6.46 11.62 -26.69
C GLY A 349 -5.18 10.82 -26.42
N SER A 350 -4.63 10.96 -25.22
CA SER A 350 -3.40 10.28 -24.80
C SER A 350 -3.44 9.79 -23.35
N ILE A 351 -3.04 8.54 -23.12
CA ILE A 351 -2.75 7.96 -21.81
C ILE A 351 -1.47 8.61 -21.27
N GLU A 352 -1.59 9.32 -20.14
CA GLU A 352 -0.47 10.00 -19.49
C GLU A 352 0.13 9.17 -18.35
N GLN A 353 -0.71 8.48 -17.58
CA GLN A 353 -0.30 7.64 -16.45
C GLN A 353 -1.20 6.41 -16.34
N ILE A 354 -0.67 5.33 -15.75
CA ILE A 354 -1.44 4.11 -15.45
C ILE A 354 -1.20 3.67 -14.01
N GLN A 355 -2.20 3.03 -13.42
CA GLN A 355 -2.11 2.32 -12.15
C GLN A 355 -2.71 0.92 -12.29
N PRO A 356 -1.90 -0.15 -12.17
CA PRO A 356 -2.45 -1.49 -12.03
C PRO A 356 -3.06 -1.68 -10.64
N CYS A 357 -4.21 -2.37 -10.59
CA CYS A 357 -4.91 -2.77 -9.38
C CYS A 357 -4.99 -4.31 -9.38
N PHE A 358 -3.83 -4.97 -9.35
CA PHE A 358 -3.73 -6.42 -9.36
C PHE A 358 -3.83 -6.98 -7.95
N THR A 359 -4.70 -7.98 -7.77
CA THR A 359 -4.96 -8.61 -6.47
C THR A 359 -4.14 -9.88 -6.29
N THR A 360 -3.83 -10.17 -5.03
CA THR A 360 -3.10 -11.34 -4.57
C THR A 360 -3.75 -12.67 -4.98
N GLY A 361 -5.07 -12.76 -4.84
CA GLY A 361 -5.84 -13.96 -5.18
C GLY A 361 -6.22 -14.03 -6.67
N PRO A 362 -6.29 -15.24 -7.26
CA PRO A 362 -5.92 -16.53 -6.66
C PRO A 362 -4.39 -16.77 -6.68
N LEU A 363 -3.91 -17.66 -5.81
CA LEU A 363 -2.55 -18.16 -5.94
C LEU A 363 -2.43 -19.04 -7.18
N ASP A 364 -1.58 -18.62 -8.11
CA ASP A 364 -1.14 -19.40 -9.26
C ASP A 364 0.37 -19.22 -9.44
N GLU A 365 1.09 -20.33 -9.50
CA GLU A 365 2.56 -20.35 -9.56
C GLU A 365 3.08 -19.92 -10.94
N PHE A 366 2.30 -20.13 -11.99
CA PHE A 366 2.75 -19.98 -13.38
C PHE A 366 2.16 -18.76 -14.09
N ARG A 367 1.01 -18.26 -13.63
CA ARG A 367 0.40 -17.04 -14.18
C ARG A 367 0.97 -15.78 -13.53
N ARG A 368 1.07 -14.71 -14.32
CA ARG A 368 1.48 -13.37 -13.90
C ARG A 368 0.59 -12.34 -14.57
N ASP A 369 0.18 -11.33 -13.82
CA ASP A 369 -0.34 -10.10 -14.38
C ASP A 369 0.82 -9.33 -15.02
N GLN A 370 0.64 -8.84 -16.24
CA GLN A 370 1.70 -8.19 -17.01
C GLN A 370 1.15 -7.06 -17.86
N ILE A 371 1.86 -5.93 -17.84
CA ILE A 371 1.70 -4.86 -18.82
C ILE A 371 2.60 -5.20 -20.00
N LEU A 372 1.99 -5.66 -21.10
CA LEU A 372 2.72 -6.13 -22.29
C LEU A 372 3.13 -5.01 -23.24
N GLU A 373 2.34 -3.95 -23.30
CA GLU A 373 2.60 -2.78 -24.15
C GLU A 373 1.99 -1.54 -23.50
N GLN A 374 2.76 -0.45 -23.44
CA GLN A 374 2.29 0.85 -22.97
C GLN A 374 2.78 1.94 -23.92
N SER A 375 1.85 2.75 -24.41
CA SER A 375 2.12 3.94 -25.21
C SER A 375 1.07 5.00 -24.91
N ALA A 376 1.23 6.19 -25.50
CA ALA A 376 0.24 7.26 -25.39
C ALA A 376 -1.16 6.87 -25.90
N HIS A 377 -1.30 5.89 -26.79
CA HIS A 377 -2.61 5.59 -27.41
C HIS A 377 -3.08 4.15 -27.20
N LYS A 378 -2.27 3.33 -26.51
CA LYS A 378 -2.51 1.90 -26.40
C LYS A 378 -1.91 1.31 -25.14
N LEU A 379 -2.69 0.47 -24.47
CA LEU A 379 -2.28 -0.35 -23.34
C LEU A 379 -2.69 -1.80 -23.60
N LYS A 380 -1.74 -2.75 -23.53
CA LYS A 380 -2.03 -4.19 -23.65
C LYS A 380 -1.71 -4.88 -22.34
N ILE A 381 -2.69 -5.62 -21.81
CA ILE A 381 -2.60 -6.30 -20.52
C ILE A 381 -2.82 -7.80 -20.72
N GLN A 382 -2.01 -8.59 -20.03
CA GLN A 382 -2.29 -9.98 -19.72
C GLN A 382 -2.54 -10.08 -18.22
N SER A 383 -3.61 -10.76 -17.82
CA SER A 383 -3.99 -10.92 -16.43
C SER A 383 -4.79 -12.20 -16.26
N PHE A 384 -5.11 -12.54 -15.01
CA PHE A 384 -5.98 -13.65 -14.69
C PHE A 384 -6.77 -13.34 -13.42
N THR A 385 -7.99 -13.86 -13.33
CA THR A 385 -8.86 -13.72 -12.17
C THR A 385 -9.46 -15.08 -11.81
N ALA A 386 -9.81 -15.29 -10.54
CA ALA A 386 -10.64 -16.42 -10.17
C ALA A 386 -11.51 -16.11 -8.98
N LEU A 387 -12.63 -16.81 -8.88
CA LEU A 387 -13.53 -16.73 -7.74
C LEU A 387 -13.15 -17.69 -6.61
N LYS A 388 -12.07 -18.46 -6.77
CA LYS A 388 -11.43 -19.23 -5.70
C LYS A 388 -10.38 -18.37 -5.02
N GLN A 389 -10.16 -18.58 -3.71
CA GLN A 389 -9.13 -17.86 -2.94
C GLN A 389 -9.23 -16.33 -3.12
N GLN A 390 -10.45 -15.82 -3.16
CA GLN A 390 -10.71 -14.39 -3.16
C GLN A 390 -10.20 -13.79 -1.85
N VAL A 391 -9.66 -12.59 -1.97
CA VAL A 391 -9.28 -11.78 -0.83
C VAL A 391 -10.44 -10.86 -0.53
N ASP A 392 -11.05 -10.99 0.64
CA ASP A 392 -12.23 -10.21 1.05
C ASP A 392 -13.42 -10.31 0.08
N ASP A 393 -13.63 -11.48 -0.52
CA ASP A 393 -14.62 -11.75 -1.57
C ASP A 393 -14.44 -10.92 -2.86
N TRP A 394 -13.26 -10.30 -3.04
CA TRP A 394 -12.85 -9.65 -4.29
C TRP A 394 -12.06 -10.63 -5.17
N SER A 395 -12.48 -10.73 -6.43
CA SER A 395 -11.73 -11.39 -7.51
C SER A 395 -11.36 -10.43 -8.64
N GLN A 396 -11.96 -9.24 -8.62
CA GLN A 396 -11.83 -8.26 -9.67
C GLN A 396 -10.46 -7.61 -9.59
N LYS A 397 -9.86 -7.44 -10.75
CA LYS A 397 -8.65 -6.64 -10.96
C LYS A 397 -9.01 -5.45 -11.83
N ALA A 398 -8.18 -4.43 -11.80
CA ALA A 398 -8.38 -3.29 -12.68
C ALA A 398 -7.06 -2.73 -13.22
N VAL A 399 -7.18 -1.96 -14.29
CA VAL A 399 -6.19 -0.97 -14.69
C VAL A 399 -6.88 0.38 -14.77
N VAL A 400 -6.29 1.37 -14.11
CA VAL A 400 -6.77 2.75 -14.08
C VAL A 400 -5.82 3.61 -14.88
N MET A 401 -6.36 4.54 -15.67
CA MET A 401 -5.59 5.39 -16.58
C MET A 401 -5.94 6.85 -16.34
N ARG A 402 -4.93 7.72 -16.34
CA ARG A 402 -5.13 9.15 -16.58
C ARG A 402 -5.03 9.40 -18.06
N ILE A 403 -6.09 9.93 -18.65
CA ILE A 403 -6.18 10.13 -20.09
C ILE A 403 -6.50 11.59 -20.37
N LYS A 404 -5.62 12.25 -21.12
CA LYS A 404 -5.85 13.58 -21.66
C LYS A 404 -6.65 13.48 -22.96
N GLY A 405 -7.76 14.19 -23.04
CA GLY A 405 -8.66 14.17 -24.20
C GLY A 405 -9.80 15.16 -24.02
N ASP A 406 -10.78 15.07 -24.89
CA ASP A 406 -12.02 15.85 -24.89
C ASP A 406 -13.26 14.95 -25.00
N ALA A 407 -14.44 15.55 -25.02
CA ALA A 407 -15.72 14.84 -25.12
C ALA A 407 -15.80 13.85 -26.31
N SER A 408 -15.05 14.09 -27.40
CA SER A 408 -15.02 13.24 -28.60
C SER A 408 -13.97 12.13 -28.54
N THR A 409 -13.06 12.18 -27.56
CA THR A 409 -12.06 11.13 -27.33
C THR A 409 -12.76 9.80 -27.11
N LYS A 410 -12.29 8.79 -27.83
CA LYS A 410 -12.90 7.46 -27.87
C LYS A 410 -11.96 6.45 -27.24
N VAL A 411 -12.49 5.66 -26.32
CA VAL A 411 -11.79 4.52 -25.72
C VAL A 411 -12.40 3.24 -26.24
N SER A 412 -11.56 2.32 -26.68
CA SER A 412 -11.98 1.01 -27.17
C SER A 412 -11.28 -0.08 -26.38
N ILE A 413 -12.05 -1.03 -25.84
CA ILE A 413 -11.53 -2.24 -25.22
C ILE A 413 -11.75 -3.40 -26.18
N SER A 414 -10.69 -4.13 -26.50
CA SER A 414 -10.77 -5.37 -27.28
C SER A 414 -10.17 -6.51 -26.46
N CYS A 415 -10.98 -7.53 -26.19
CA CYS A 415 -10.62 -8.68 -25.39
C CYS A 415 -10.51 -9.92 -26.28
N ILE A 416 -9.44 -10.70 -26.13
CA ILE A 416 -9.20 -11.96 -26.83
C ILE A 416 -9.55 -13.15 -25.92
N GLU A 417 -9.20 -13.05 -24.63
CA GLU A 417 -9.48 -14.05 -23.60
C GLU A 417 -10.20 -13.38 -22.43
N PRO A 418 -11.20 -14.03 -21.80
CA PRO A 418 -11.61 -15.44 -21.96
C PRO A 418 -12.59 -15.69 -23.13
N GLY A 419 -12.93 -14.64 -23.87
CA GLY A 419 -13.71 -14.72 -25.10
C GLY A 419 -13.60 -13.43 -25.89
N GLU A 420 -13.68 -13.54 -27.22
CA GLU A 420 -13.64 -12.40 -28.11
C GLU A 420 -14.84 -11.47 -27.86
N CYS A 421 -14.55 -10.28 -27.36
CA CYS A 421 -15.54 -9.24 -27.15
C CYS A 421 -14.89 -7.87 -27.24
N GLN A 422 -15.70 -6.85 -27.52
CA GLN A 422 -15.23 -5.48 -27.63
C GLN A 422 -16.30 -4.50 -27.16
N LEU A 423 -15.87 -3.38 -26.64
CA LEU A 423 -16.72 -2.23 -26.36
C LEU A 423 -15.99 -0.96 -26.79
N SER A 424 -16.74 0.08 -27.12
CA SER A 424 -16.15 1.39 -27.30
C SER A 424 -17.11 2.50 -26.95
N GLN A 425 -16.62 3.47 -26.20
CA GLN A 425 -17.38 4.62 -25.72
C GLN A 425 -16.59 5.91 -25.95
N THR A 426 -17.30 7.02 -26.14
CA THR A 426 -16.68 8.34 -26.06
C THR A 426 -16.58 8.82 -24.62
N PHE A 427 -15.74 9.81 -24.36
CA PHE A 427 -15.71 10.47 -23.05
C PHE A 427 -17.03 11.16 -22.72
N ALA A 428 -17.75 11.71 -23.71
CA ALA A 428 -19.09 12.24 -23.49
C ALA A 428 -20.05 11.18 -22.93
N ASP A 429 -20.01 9.96 -23.47
CA ASP A 429 -20.84 8.84 -22.99
C ASP A 429 -20.44 8.44 -21.57
N LEU A 430 -19.13 8.31 -21.31
CA LEU A 430 -18.58 7.90 -20.02
C LEU A 430 -18.73 8.94 -18.91
N ALA A 431 -18.92 10.22 -19.25
CA ALA A 431 -19.26 11.26 -18.29
C ALA A 431 -20.62 10.97 -17.61
N VAL A 432 -21.53 10.35 -18.36
CA VAL A 432 -22.92 10.12 -17.94
C VAL A 432 -23.17 8.70 -17.48
N SER A 433 -22.58 7.69 -18.12
CA SER A 433 -22.83 6.27 -17.83
C SER A 433 -21.56 5.42 -17.88
N ASN A 434 -21.49 4.38 -17.05
CA ASN A 434 -20.55 3.28 -17.26
C ASN A 434 -21.04 2.39 -18.42
N GLU A 435 -20.19 1.46 -18.86
CA GLU A 435 -20.56 0.45 -19.85
C GLU A 435 -20.06 -0.94 -19.45
N MET A 436 -20.89 -1.95 -19.70
CA MET A 436 -20.61 -3.34 -19.36
C MET A 436 -20.01 -4.08 -20.55
N LEU A 437 -19.01 -4.92 -20.28
CA LEU A 437 -18.45 -5.85 -21.25
C LEU A 437 -18.76 -7.28 -20.80
N PHE A 438 -19.48 -8.02 -21.64
CA PHE A 438 -19.76 -9.43 -21.40
C PHE A 438 -18.94 -10.27 -22.38
N THR A 439 -18.18 -11.23 -21.86
CA THR A 439 -17.40 -12.14 -22.73
C THR A 439 -18.31 -13.15 -23.41
N ARG A 440 -19.41 -13.53 -22.73
CA ARG A 440 -20.48 -14.44 -23.16
C ARG A 440 -21.78 -14.10 -22.40
N PRO A 441 -22.94 -14.69 -22.74
CA PRO A 441 -24.17 -14.52 -21.95
C PRO A 441 -23.99 -14.88 -20.46
N PHE A 442 -24.88 -14.41 -19.57
CA PHE A 442 -24.85 -14.84 -18.17
C PHE A 442 -24.81 -16.39 -18.04
N PRO A 443 -24.02 -16.97 -17.12
CA PRO A 443 -23.34 -16.37 -15.96
C PRO A 443 -21.83 -16.19 -16.14
N TRP A 444 -21.35 -16.07 -17.38
CA TRP A 444 -19.92 -16.05 -17.72
C TRP A 444 -19.20 -14.76 -17.33
N GLU A 445 -17.91 -14.70 -17.66
CA GLU A 445 -17.04 -13.61 -17.26
C GLU A 445 -17.51 -12.26 -17.80
N SER A 446 -17.33 -11.22 -17.00
CA SER A 446 -17.62 -9.85 -17.41
C SER A 446 -16.62 -8.85 -16.85
N ALA A 447 -16.62 -7.69 -17.48
CA ALA A 447 -15.83 -6.52 -17.14
C ALA A 447 -16.69 -5.26 -17.25
N MET A 448 -16.15 -4.15 -16.79
CA MET A 448 -16.82 -2.87 -16.73
C MET A 448 -15.84 -1.75 -17.07
N LEU A 449 -16.25 -0.89 -17.99
CA LEU A 449 -15.62 0.42 -18.20
C LEU A 449 -16.39 1.44 -17.35
N HIS A 450 -15.74 1.97 -16.33
CA HIS A 450 -16.36 2.87 -15.36
C HIS A 450 -16.64 4.24 -15.98
N ARG A 451 -17.49 5.03 -15.29
CA ARG A 451 -17.62 6.46 -15.57
C ARG A 451 -16.27 7.15 -15.40
N ILE A 452 -16.00 8.15 -16.22
CA ILE A 452 -14.81 8.98 -16.05
C ILE A 452 -14.94 9.85 -14.80
N VAL A 453 -13.80 10.12 -14.16
CA VAL A 453 -13.69 11.03 -13.03
C VAL A 453 -12.91 12.27 -13.49
N PHE A 454 -13.49 13.46 -13.28
CA PHE A 454 -12.88 14.72 -13.69
C PHE A 454 -11.86 15.23 -12.68
N HIS A 455 -10.99 16.14 -13.12
CA HIS A 455 -9.85 16.64 -12.35
C HIS A 455 -10.21 17.21 -10.98
N ASP A 456 -11.28 18.00 -10.91
CA ASP A 456 -11.80 18.57 -9.67
C ASP A 456 -12.33 17.54 -8.67
N GLN A 457 -12.56 16.30 -9.11
CA GLN A 457 -12.99 15.19 -8.26
C GLN A 457 -11.83 14.30 -7.80
N TRP A 458 -10.74 14.19 -8.58
CA TRP A 458 -9.60 13.35 -8.22
C TRP A 458 -8.38 14.13 -7.70
N GLU A 459 -8.35 15.46 -7.78
CA GLU A 459 -7.29 16.31 -7.23
C GLU A 459 -7.86 17.47 -6.40
N THR A 460 -7.24 17.74 -5.25
CA THR A 460 -7.62 18.85 -4.40
C THR A 460 -6.43 19.43 -3.64
N GLU A 461 -6.45 20.75 -3.44
CA GLU A 461 -5.43 21.50 -2.72
C GLU A 461 -6.12 22.55 -1.82
N PHE A 462 -5.64 22.69 -0.59
CA PHE A 462 -6.14 23.72 0.32
C PHE A 462 -5.11 24.07 1.41
N GLU A 463 -5.31 25.26 1.99
CA GLU A 463 -4.59 25.71 3.18
C GLU A 463 -5.56 25.95 4.33
N LEU A 464 -5.08 25.77 5.55
CA LEU A 464 -5.79 26.18 6.76
C LEU A 464 -4.82 26.75 7.79
N GLU A 465 -5.33 27.66 8.60
CA GLU A 465 -4.61 28.20 9.76
C GLU A 465 -5.11 27.53 11.04
N ASP A 466 -4.19 27.27 11.95
CA ASP A 466 -4.48 26.87 13.32
C ASP A 466 -3.56 27.63 14.29
N THR A 467 -3.97 27.72 15.55
CA THR A 467 -3.16 28.32 16.60
C THR A 467 -2.99 27.42 17.81
N GLY A 468 -1.89 27.62 18.55
CA GLY A 468 -1.57 26.84 19.74
C GLY A 468 -1.05 27.68 20.89
N GLU A 469 -1.56 27.43 22.10
CA GLU A 469 -1.12 28.15 23.31
C GLU A 469 0.23 27.63 23.86
N GLY A 470 0.65 26.44 23.43
CA GLY A 470 1.90 25.78 23.84
C GLY A 470 1.83 25.01 25.16
N LYS A 471 0.62 24.63 25.60
CA LYS A 471 0.40 23.88 26.85
C LYS A 471 0.78 22.40 26.78
N GLN A 472 0.79 21.83 25.58
CA GLN A 472 1.12 20.45 25.28
C GLN A 472 1.76 20.36 23.90
N ASP A 473 2.40 19.23 23.61
CA ASP A 473 2.79 18.92 22.24
C ASP A 473 1.53 18.69 21.41
N ASP A 474 1.50 19.21 20.20
CA ASP A 474 0.43 18.99 19.25
C ASP A 474 0.95 18.19 18.06
N TRP A 475 0.18 17.21 17.61
CA TRP A 475 0.48 16.48 16.37
C TRP A 475 -0.64 16.66 15.36
N TYR A 476 -0.27 16.63 14.09
CA TYR A 476 -1.18 16.72 12.95
C TYR A 476 -0.90 15.62 11.95
N TYR A 477 -1.94 15.02 11.37
CA TYR A 477 -1.78 14.21 10.17
C TYR A 477 -3.02 14.33 9.27
N VAL A 478 -2.85 13.94 8.02
CA VAL A 478 -3.90 13.96 7.00
C VAL A 478 -4.37 12.54 6.71
N ARG A 479 -5.68 12.38 6.58
CA ARG A 479 -6.34 11.16 6.11
C ARG A 479 -7.14 11.46 4.86
N VAL A 480 -6.95 10.67 3.81
CA VAL A 480 -7.69 10.76 2.53
C VAL A 480 -8.60 9.55 2.41
N ILE A 481 -9.84 9.76 1.96
CA ILE A 481 -10.78 8.70 1.58
C ILE A 481 -11.26 8.94 0.16
N GLN A 482 -11.21 7.90 -0.67
CA GLN A 482 -11.80 7.86 -2.00
C GLN A 482 -13.13 7.10 -2.00
N SER A 483 -13.98 7.37 -3.00
CA SER A 483 -15.31 6.75 -3.12
C SER A 483 -15.27 5.23 -3.36
N ASN A 484 -14.15 4.69 -3.85
CA ASN A 484 -13.91 3.25 -3.99
C ASN A 484 -13.47 2.57 -2.68
N GLY A 485 -13.40 3.33 -1.58
CA GLY A 485 -13.01 2.88 -0.26
C GLY A 485 -11.51 2.92 0.03
N GLU A 486 -10.66 3.20 -0.97
CA GLU A 486 -9.21 3.31 -0.77
C GLU A 486 -8.84 4.59 0.00
N MET A 487 -7.73 4.51 0.73
CA MET A 487 -7.34 5.51 1.73
C MET A 487 -5.84 5.76 1.76
N ALA A 488 -5.47 6.95 2.25
CA ALA A 488 -4.10 7.31 2.59
C ALA A 488 -4.01 7.98 3.97
N TRP A 489 -2.88 7.79 4.65
CA TRP A 489 -2.56 8.40 5.94
C TRP A 489 -1.16 8.98 5.93
N SER A 490 -1.00 10.30 6.09
CA SER A 490 0.32 10.92 6.18
C SER A 490 1.03 10.54 7.48
N SER A 491 2.37 10.56 7.48
CA SER A 491 3.09 10.63 8.75
C SER A 491 2.72 11.92 9.51
N PRO A 492 2.68 11.89 10.85
CA PRO A 492 2.36 13.08 11.62
C PRO A 492 3.47 14.14 11.58
N ILE A 493 3.06 15.41 11.66
CA ILE A 493 3.94 16.53 11.99
C ILE A 493 3.68 16.94 13.43
N TRP A 494 4.75 17.16 14.20
CA TRP A 494 4.66 17.58 15.59
C TRP A 494 5.04 19.05 15.76
N VAL A 495 4.35 19.75 16.67
CA VAL A 495 4.73 21.05 17.21
C VAL A 495 4.92 20.90 18.71
N ASN A 496 6.15 21.08 19.18
CA ASN A 496 6.48 20.94 20.60
C ASN A 496 5.82 22.02 21.45
N LYS A 497 5.56 21.71 22.71
CA LYS A 497 5.14 22.69 23.73
C LYS A 497 6.21 23.75 23.99
N LYS A 498 5.79 24.84 24.65
CA LYS A 498 6.67 25.95 25.07
C LYS A 498 7.75 25.52 26.07
#